data_AF-A0A0L0F0S7-F1
#
_entry.id   AF-A0A0L0F0S7-F1
#
_cell.length_a   1.000
_cell.length_b   1.000
_cell.length_c   1.000
_cell.angle_alpha   90.00
_cell.angle_beta   90.00
_cell.angle_gamma   90.00
#
_symmetry.space_group_name_H-M   'P 1'
#
loop_
_entity.id
_entity.type
_entity.pdbx_description
1 polymer ?
#
loop_
_entity_poly.entity_id
_entity_poly.type
_entity_poly.pdbx_seq_one_letter_code
_entity_poly.pdbx_strand_id
1 'polypeptide(L)' 'HVNKFAGPSENVTFKTMVPTKTPKSMASKAFYQMLVLANMGAVELHQNDPYSDINIRITHEMV' A
#
# COMPACT_ATOMS: atom_id res chain seq x y z
N HIS A 1 -5.38 -22.64 -3.41
CA HIS A 1 -5.65 -21.21 -3.23
C HIS A 1 -4.56 -20.42 -3.93
N VAL A 2 -4.85 -19.82 -5.08
CA VAL A 2 -3.85 -19.14 -5.92
C VAL A 2 -3.65 -17.74 -5.35
N ASN A 3 -2.44 -17.43 -4.89
CA ASN A 3 -2.04 -16.08 -4.51
C ASN A 3 -2.12 -15.19 -5.77
N LYS A 4 -3.17 -14.37 -5.87
CA LYS A 4 -3.20 -13.28 -6.84
C LYS A 4 -2.22 -12.21 -6.35
N PHE A 5 -1.02 -12.21 -6.90
CA PHE A 5 -0.14 -11.05 -6.83
C PHE A 5 -0.81 -9.92 -7.59
N ALA A 6 -0.92 -8.74 -6.97
CA ALA A 6 -1.41 -7.55 -7.64
C ALA A 6 -0.49 -7.27 -8.85
N GLY A 7 -1.06 -7.31 -10.04
CA GLY A 7 -0.32 -7.00 -11.26
C GLY A 7 0.10 -5.53 -11.31
N PRO A 8 1.06 -5.15 -12.15
CA PRO A 8 1.56 -3.77 -12.29
C PRO A 8 0.49 -2.73 -12.71
N SER A 9 -0.73 -3.17 -12.99
CA SER A 9 -1.87 -2.36 -13.44
C SER A 9 -3.11 -2.42 -12.52
N GLU A 10 -3.05 -3.11 -11.38
CA GLU A 10 -4.13 -3.04 -10.39
C GLU A 10 -3.95 -1.80 -9.48
N ASN A 11 -4.91 -0.88 -9.50
CA ASN A 11 -4.97 0.23 -8.54
C ASN A 11 -5.29 -0.34 -7.15
N VAL A 12 -4.25 -0.60 -6.35
CA VAL A 12 -4.37 -1.04 -4.96
C VAL A 12 -4.43 0.19 -4.06
N THR A 13 -5.36 0.23 -3.11
CA THR A 13 -5.39 1.28 -2.10
C THR A 13 -4.97 0.72 -0.74
N PHE A 14 -4.47 1.58 0.14
CA PHE A 14 -4.15 1.18 1.51
C PHE A 14 -5.36 0.56 2.22
N LYS A 15 -6.56 1.08 1.96
CA LYS A 15 -7.81 0.60 2.54
C LYS A 15 -8.23 -0.79 2.05
N THR A 16 -7.85 -1.19 0.83
CA THR A 16 -8.10 -2.57 0.35
C THR A 16 -7.14 -3.57 0.99
N MET A 17 -5.91 -3.16 1.31
CA MET A 17 -4.95 -4.01 2.05
C MET A 17 -5.21 -4.06 3.56
N VAL A 18 -5.68 -2.95 4.13
CA VAL A 18 -5.98 -2.77 5.55
C VAL A 18 -7.45 -2.39 5.70
N PRO A 19 -8.36 -3.38 5.78
CA PRO A 19 -9.79 -3.12 5.91
C PRO A 19 -10.12 -2.25 7.12
N THR A 20 -11.21 -1.49 7.07
CA THR A 20 -11.62 -0.54 8.12
C THR A 20 -11.92 -1.19 9.48
N LYS A 21 -12.17 -2.50 9.51
CA LYS A 21 -12.36 -3.28 10.75
C LYS A 21 -11.04 -3.67 11.43
N THR A 22 -9.89 -3.39 10.80
CA THR A 22 -8.58 -3.68 11.36
C THR A 22 -8.36 -2.88 12.65
N PRO A 23 -7.85 -3.50 13.72
CA PRO A 23 -7.48 -2.78 14.94
C PRO A 23 -6.51 -1.62 14.65
N LYS A 24 -6.68 -0.49 15.33
CA LYS A 24 -5.87 0.72 15.10
C LYS A 24 -4.36 0.46 15.15
N SER A 25 -3.91 -0.34 16.12
CA SER A 25 -2.49 -0.71 16.27
C SER A 25 -1.94 -1.45 15.05
N MET A 26 -2.73 -2.35 14.44
CA MET A 26 -2.37 -3.08 13.23
C MET A 26 -2.39 -2.17 12.01
N ALA A 27 -3.39 -1.28 11.90
CA ALA A 27 -3.44 -0.31 10.81
C ALA A 27 -2.24 0.63 10.83
N SER A 28 -1.85 1.14 12.01
CA SER A 28 -0.66 1.98 12.17
C SER A 28 0.63 1.21 11.82
N LYS A 29 0.75 -0.06 12.22
CA LYS A 29 1.90 -0.90 11.87
C LYS A 29 2.00 -1.11 10.36
N ALA A 30 0.89 -1.45 9.71
CA ALA A 30 0.84 -1.63 8.27
C ALA A 30 1.15 -0.34 7.50
N PHE A 31 0.66 0.80 7.99
CA PHE A 31 0.98 2.11 7.42
C PHE A 31 2.48 2.41 7.50
N TYR A 32 3.09 2.21 8.68
CA TYR A 32 4.53 2.39 8.85
C TYR A 32 5.34 1.46 7.94
N GLN A 33 4.93 0.20 7.79
CA GLN A 33 5.58 -0.73 6.87
C GLN A 33 5.51 -0.24 5.41
N MET A 34 4.40 0.35 4.99
CA MET A 34 4.29 0.98 3.66
C MET A 34 5.25 2.16 3.48
N LEU A 35 5.40 3.00 4.51
CA LEU A 35 6.39 4.10 4.46
C LEU A 35 7.81 3.57 4.30
N VAL A 36 8.16 2.47 4.99
CA VAL A 36 9.47 1.82 4.84
C VAL A 36 9.67 1.30 3.41
N LEU A 37 8.68 0.62 2.82
CA LEU A 37 8.78 0.14 1.45
C LEU A 37 8.88 1.28 0.44
N ALA A 38 8.15 2.38 0.66
CA ALA A 38 8.23 3.57 -0.18
C ALA A 38 9.62 4.21 -0.11
N ASN A 39 10.18 4.31 1.10
CA ASN A 39 11.54 4.81 1.32
C ASN A 39 12.61 3.91 0.66
N MET A 40 12.37 2.61 0.55
CA MET A 40 13.24 1.67 -0.17
C MET A 40 13.06 1.71 -1.69
N GLY A 41 12.13 2.52 -2.21
CA GLY A 41 11.81 2.58 -3.63
C GLY A 41 11.07 1.35 -4.15
N ALA A 42 10.48 0.51 -3.28
CA ALA A 42 9.74 -0.70 -3.68
C ALA A 42 8.26 -0.44 -4.02
N VAL A 43 7.71 0.68 -3.52
CA VAL A 43 6.35 1.14 -3.83
C VAL A 43 6.31 2.65 -3.95
N GLU A 44 5.38 3.17 -4.74
CA GLU A 44 4.98 4.58 -4.74
C GLU A 44 3.66 4.71 -3.99
N LEU A 45 3.58 5.72 -3.11
CA LEU A 45 2.36 6.08 -2.37
C LEU A 45 1.84 7.42 -2.89
N HIS A 46 0.56 7.48 -3.29
CA HIS A 46 -0.06 8.71 -3.77
C HIS A 46 -1.35 9.02 -3.01
N GLN A 47 -1.43 10.23 -2.45
CA GLN A 47 -2.62 10.76 -1.78
C GLN A 47 -2.94 12.13 -2.39
N ASN A 48 -4.17 12.29 -2.89
CA ASN A 48 -4.59 13.54 -3.55
C ASN A 48 -4.94 14.63 -2.53
N ASP A 49 -5.70 14.26 -1.50
CA ASP A 49 -6.20 15.19 -0.49
C ASP A 49 -5.88 14.66 0.93
N PRO A 50 -5.70 15.54 1.93
CA PRO A 50 -5.49 15.10 3.30
C PRO A 50 -6.60 14.13 3.76
N TYR A 51 -6.18 12.99 4.31
CA TYR A 51 -7.06 11.92 4.79
C TYR A 51 -7.88 11.20 3.71
N SER A 52 -7.62 11.44 2.42
CA SER A 52 -8.19 10.64 1.34
C SER A 52 -7.56 9.25 1.28
N ASP A 53 -8.12 8.38 0.44
CA ASP A 53 -7.52 7.09 0.14
C ASP A 53 -6.08 7.27 -0.40
N ILE A 54 -5.22 6.32 -0.04
CA ILE A 54 -3.82 6.27 -0.44
C ILE A 54 -3.70 5.19 -1.50
N ASN A 55 -3.32 5.57 -2.72
CA ASN A 55 -3.04 4.65 -3.82
C ASN A 55 -1.61 4.12 -3.69
N ILE A 56 -1.43 2.85 -4.01
CA ILE A 56 -0.16 2.12 -3.87
C ILE A 56 0.16 1.50 -5.22
N ARG A 57 1.35 1.80 -5.72
CA ARG A 57 1.85 1.26 -6.98
C ARG A 57 3.18 0.55 -6.73
N ILE A 58 3.30 -0.69 -7.20
CA ILE A 58 4.56 -1.44 -7.14
C ILE A 58 5.50 -0.85 -8.20
N THR A 59 6.71 -0.49 -7.81
CA THR A 59 7.77 -0.08 -8.74
C THR A 59 8.40 -1.32 -9.35
N HIS A 60 8.63 -1.30 -10.67
CA HIS A 60 9.32 -2.38 -11.39
C HIS A 60 10.84 -2.16 -11.47
N GLU A 61 11.40 -1.29 -10.63
CA GLU A 61 12.86 -1.16 -10.52
C GLU A 61 13.40 -2.25 -9.59
N MET A 62 13.54 -3.45 -10.15
CA MET A 62 14.60 -4.35 -9.69
C MET A 62 15.83 -4.06 -10.56
N VAL A 63 16.83 -3.44 -9.96
CA VAL A 63 18.21 -3.44 -10.47
C VAL A 63 18.77 -4.85 -10.33
#